data_AF-A0A2V9RVT2-F1
#
_entry.id   AF-A0A2V9RVT2-F1
#
_cell.length_a   1.000
_cell.length_b   1.000
_cell.length_c   1.000
_cell.angle_alpha   90.00
_cell.angle_beta   90.00
_cell.angle_gamma   90.00
#
_symmetry.space_group_name_H-M   'P 1'
#
loop_
_entity.id
_entity.type
_entity.pdbx_description
1 polymer ?
#
loop_
_entity_poly.entity_id
_entity_poly.type
_entity_poly.pdbx_seq_one_letter_code
_entity_poly.pdbx_strand_id
1 'polypeptide(L)'
;MQPQNEVGVTSKAKLWAALLCVLLLIVVTFVVLRSGDRPSAKLRNPDLEYLKAVNTVTPPKDPELLFILMTEFANSNLQDEGAEFFSARLRKFEPQLTPVQKSLYLAIIGLLRARHASSVPLLKRYGYVKDTIATLDQAKQLSGGEVFVVNWIAGVVHAKLPGYFHQREAAHGELAWCLEHADKAPHPAWLREVYYHLGKLALNDGDTAKAQEYLRRSGYSDFDRPITLATPFSENRASGHAFAPRRITEVVPGRVYGIN
;
A
#
# COMPACT_ATOMS: atom_id res chain seq x y z
N MET A 1 28.85 -62.55 -33.28
CA MET A 1 28.04 -61.33 -33.19
C MET A 1 27.16 -61.43 -31.94
N GLN A 2 27.44 -60.62 -30.93
CA GLN A 2 26.60 -60.39 -29.75
C GLN A 2 26.81 -58.93 -29.34
N PRO A 3 25.76 -58.12 -29.08
CA PRO A 3 25.92 -56.74 -28.67
C PRO A 3 25.94 -56.65 -27.13
N GLN A 4 27.12 -56.42 -26.55
CA GLN A 4 27.25 -55.97 -25.16
C GLN A 4 27.41 -54.45 -25.18
N ASN A 5 26.32 -53.67 -25.14
CA ASN A 5 26.42 -52.22 -24.87
C ASN A 5 25.13 -51.54 -24.36
N GLU A 6 24.06 -52.27 -24.00
CA GLU A 6 22.83 -51.63 -23.51
C GLU A 6 22.71 -51.49 -21.98
N VAL A 7 23.55 -52.20 -21.21
CA VAL A 7 23.41 -52.23 -19.73
C VAL A 7 24.02 -50.99 -19.04
N GLY A 8 24.96 -50.28 -19.69
CA GLY A 8 25.69 -49.15 -19.09
C GLY A 8 24.96 -47.80 -19.07
N VAL A 9 24.00 -47.60 -19.97
CA VAL A 9 23.33 -46.29 -20.15
C VAL A 9 22.20 -46.09 -19.13
N THR A 10 21.49 -47.17 -18.79
CA THR A 10 20.33 -47.12 -17.86
C THR A 10 20.75 -46.87 -16.42
N SER A 11 21.94 -47.35 -16.01
CA SER A 11 22.49 -47.14 -14.66
C SER A 11 22.85 -45.67 -14.41
N LYS A 12 23.51 -45.01 -15.37
CA LYS A 12 23.88 -43.59 -15.25
C LYS A 12 22.64 -42.69 -15.21
N ALA A 13 21.64 -42.92 -16.07
CA ALA A 13 20.40 -42.14 -16.08
C ALA A 13 19.62 -42.24 -14.76
N LYS A 14 19.57 -43.43 -14.15
CA LYS A 14 18.97 -43.63 -12.82
C LYS A 14 19.75 -42.92 -11.71
N LEU A 15 21.08 -42.90 -11.81
CA LEU A 15 21.95 -42.19 -10.86
C LEU A 15 21.74 -40.67 -10.92
N TRP A 16 21.64 -40.10 -12.13
CA TRP A 16 21.37 -38.68 -12.33
C TRP A 16 19.98 -38.27 -11.86
N ALA A 17 18.95 -39.08 -12.13
CA ALA A 17 17.59 -38.83 -11.64
C ALA A 17 17.52 -38.87 -10.10
N ALA A 18 18.21 -39.82 -9.46
CA ALA A 18 18.28 -39.91 -8.01
C ALA A 18 19.00 -38.68 -7.40
N LEU A 19 20.11 -38.25 -8.00
CA LEU A 19 20.84 -37.04 -7.59
C LEU A 19 19.98 -35.78 -7.70
N LEU A 20 19.19 -35.65 -8.76
CA LEU A 20 18.31 -34.51 -9.00
C LEU A 20 17.14 -34.48 -8.01
N CYS A 21 16.58 -35.64 -7.65
CA CYS A 21 15.57 -35.78 -6.60
C CYS A 21 16.13 -35.42 -5.22
N VAL A 22 17.34 -35.86 -4.88
CA VAL A 22 17.99 -35.51 -3.60
C VAL A 22 18.28 -34.01 -3.54
N LEU A 23 18.75 -33.42 -4.64
CA LEU A 23 18.99 -31.97 -4.71
C LEU A 23 17.68 -31.18 -4.53
N LEU A 24 16.59 -31.61 -5.17
CA LEU A 24 15.25 -31.02 -5.00
C LEU A 24 14.76 -31.15 -3.56
N LEU A 25 14.93 -32.31 -2.92
CA LEU A 25 14.57 -32.50 -1.52
C LEU A 25 15.39 -31.60 -0.59
N ILE A 26 16.69 -31.42 -0.85
CA ILE A 26 17.53 -30.51 -0.08
C ILE A 26 17.07 -29.06 -0.26
N VAL A 27 16.74 -28.63 -1.49
CA VAL A 27 16.23 -27.28 -1.75
C VAL A 27 14.87 -27.06 -1.07
N VAL A 28 13.95 -28.02 -1.16
CA VAL A 28 12.65 -27.96 -0.47
C VAL A 28 12.84 -27.91 1.05
N THR A 29 13.72 -28.76 1.59
CA THR A 29 14.02 -28.79 3.03
C THR A 29 14.68 -27.49 3.47
N PHE A 30 15.58 -26.91 2.68
CA PHE A 30 16.22 -25.63 2.97
C PHE A 30 15.22 -24.46 2.90
N VAL A 31 14.28 -24.48 1.93
CA VAL A 31 13.19 -23.50 1.84
C VAL A 31 12.23 -23.64 3.03
N VAL A 32 11.88 -24.86 3.43
CA VAL A 32 11.00 -25.12 4.59
C VAL A 32 11.68 -24.76 5.91
N LEU A 33 12.95 -25.11 6.12
CA LEU A 33 13.70 -24.73 7.32
C LEU A 33 14.02 -23.24 7.39
N ARG A 34 14.21 -22.57 6.25
CA ARG A 34 14.39 -21.10 6.21
C ARG A 34 13.06 -20.35 6.32
N SER A 35 11.94 -21.04 6.04
CA SER A 35 10.57 -20.57 6.33
C SER A 35 10.11 -20.95 7.74
N GLY A 36 11.01 -21.45 8.59
CA GLY A 36 10.77 -21.51 10.02
C GLY A 36 10.60 -20.09 10.54
N ASP A 37 9.35 -19.64 10.58
CA ASP A 37 8.90 -18.45 11.28
C ASP A 37 9.56 -18.48 12.67
N ARG A 38 10.60 -17.66 12.82
CA ARG A 38 10.94 -17.20 14.16
C ARG A 38 9.70 -16.48 14.63
N PRO A 39 9.07 -16.88 15.74
CA PRO A 39 8.09 -16.04 16.39
C PRO A 39 8.88 -14.81 16.85
N SER A 40 8.97 -13.80 16.00
CA SER A 40 9.19 -12.45 16.48
C SER A 40 8.02 -12.24 17.41
N ALA A 41 8.29 -12.28 18.72
CA ALA A 41 7.32 -11.85 19.70
C ALA A 41 6.84 -10.49 19.19
N LYS A 42 5.60 -10.43 18.67
CA LYS A 42 4.98 -9.18 18.19
C LYS A 42 5.14 -8.23 19.36
N LEU A 43 6.11 -7.33 19.28
CA LEU A 43 6.29 -6.28 20.27
C LEU A 43 4.98 -5.51 20.17
N ARG A 44 4.09 -5.69 21.15
CA ARG A 44 2.77 -5.06 21.12
C ARG A 44 3.01 -3.57 21.03
N ASN A 45 2.72 -2.98 19.88
CA ASN A 45 2.75 -1.54 19.69
C ASN A 45 1.52 -0.98 20.42
N PRO A 46 1.70 -0.33 21.59
CA PRO A 46 0.57 0.13 22.41
C PRO A 46 -0.28 1.17 21.67
N ASP A 47 0.33 1.96 20.77
CA ASP A 47 -0.36 2.98 19.99
C ASP A 47 -1.30 2.34 18.96
N LEU A 48 -0.84 1.28 18.28
CA LEU A 48 -1.67 0.52 17.35
C LEU A 48 -2.87 -0.13 18.07
N GLU A 49 -2.67 -0.71 19.25
CA GLU A 49 -3.75 -1.32 20.03
C GLU A 49 -4.74 -0.28 20.55
N TYR A 50 -4.26 0.89 20.98
CA TYR A 50 -5.12 2.02 21.34
C TYR A 50 -5.97 2.48 20.15
N LEU A 51 -5.35 2.71 18.99
CA LEU A 51 -6.05 3.14 17.78
C LEU A 51 -7.07 2.09 17.31
N LYS A 52 -6.76 0.80 17.39
CA LYS A 52 -7.71 -0.30 17.13
C LYS A 52 -8.90 -0.25 18.10
N ALA A 53 -8.65 -0.02 19.39
CA ALA A 53 -9.71 0.08 20.39
C ALA A 53 -10.65 1.26 20.11
N VAL A 54 -10.10 2.45 19.85
CA VAL A 54 -10.88 3.65 19.52
C VAL A 54 -11.73 3.44 18.26
N ASN A 55 -11.17 2.80 17.23
CA ASN A 55 -11.87 2.51 15.97
C ASN A 55 -12.83 1.30 16.04
N THR A 56 -13.01 0.68 17.21
CA THR A 56 -13.88 -0.50 17.39
C THR A 56 -15.30 -0.13 17.83
N VAL A 57 -15.47 1.00 18.53
CA VAL A 57 -16.72 1.36 19.21
C VAL A 57 -17.73 1.93 18.21
N THR A 58 -17.37 3.00 17.51
CA THR A 58 -18.18 3.69 16.50
C THR A 58 -17.32 4.09 15.31
N PRO A 59 -17.90 4.41 14.14
CA PRO A 59 -17.15 5.10 13.08
C PRO A 59 -16.50 6.37 13.65
N PRO A 60 -15.23 6.65 13.34
CA PRO A 60 -14.62 7.90 13.73
C PRO A 60 -15.32 9.06 13.02
N LYS A 61 -15.60 10.13 13.77
CA LYS A 61 -16.17 11.37 13.21
C LYS A 61 -15.15 12.11 12.35
N ASP A 62 -13.88 12.02 12.75
CA ASP A 62 -12.75 12.56 12.02
C ASP A 62 -12.11 11.47 11.15
N PRO A 63 -12.12 11.58 9.81
CA PRO A 63 -11.49 10.61 8.93
C PRO A 63 -9.97 10.50 9.11
N GLU A 64 -9.30 11.51 9.69
CA GLU A 64 -7.85 11.47 9.95
C GLU A 64 -7.45 10.27 10.83
N LEU A 65 -8.30 9.90 11.79
CA LEU A 65 -8.08 8.72 12.65
C LEU A 65 -7.99 7.40 11.87
N LEU A 66 -8.72 7.28 10.74
CA LEU A 66 -8.63 6.10 9.88
C LEU A 66 -7.26 6.03 9.19
N PHE A 67 -6.76 7.18 8.74
CA PHE A 67 -5.48 7.26 8.03
C PHE A 67 -4.28 7.08 8.95
N ILE A 68 -4.35 7.59 10.19
CA ILE A 68 -3.33 7.33 11.21
C ILE A 68 -3.26 5.81 11.47
N LEU A 69 -4.40 5.17 11.72
CA LEU A 69 -4.44 3.72 11.97
C LEU A 69 -3.95 2.91 10.75
N MET A 70 -4.34 3.30 9.53
CA MET A 70 -3.83 2.70 8.29
C MET A 70 -2.29 2.78 8.23
N THR A 71 -1.72 3.94 8.54
CA THR A 71 -0.27 4.15 8.53
C THR A 71 0.43 3.30 9.59
N GLU A 72 -0.15 3.14 10.77
CA GLU A 72 0.39 2.25 11.81
C GLU A 72 0.44 0.79 11.37
N PHE A 73 -0.62 0.29 10.71
CA PHE A 73 -0.59 -1.04 10.10
C PHE A 73 0.48 -1.15 9.01
N ALA A 74 0.62 -0.10 8.18
CA ALA A 74 1.61 -0.08 7.11
C ALA A 74 3.06 -0.06 7.61
N ASN A 75 3.35 0.74 8.64
CA ASN A 75 4.67 0.89 9.26
C ASN A 75 5.05 -0.32 10.11
N SER A 76 4.07 -0.96 10.76
CA SER A 76 4.28 -2.19 11.54
C SER A 76 4.40 -3.45 10.67
N ASN A 77 4.33 -3.32 9.35
CA ASN A 77 4.30 -4.44 8.40
C ASN A 77 3.16 -5.44 8.64
N LEU A 78 1.98 -4.91 9.01
CA LEU A 78 0.78 -5.65 9.35
C LEU A 78 -0.35 -5.35 8.36
N GLN A 79 -0.04 -5.25 7.07
CA GLN A 79 -1.02 -4.79 6.07
C GLN A 79 -2.18 -5.79 5.88
N ASP A 80 -1.93 -7.08 6.04
CA ASP A 80 -2.96 -8.12 6.03
C ASP A 80 -3.95 -7.94 7.20
N GLU A 81 -3.42 -7.91 8.44
CA GLU A 81 -4.21 -7.65 9.65
C GLU A 81 -4.98 -6.33 9.56
N GLY A 82 -4.36 -5.29 9.01
CA GLY A 82 -5.01 -4.01 8.78
C GLY A 82 -6.16 -4.10 7.78
N ALA A 83 -5.96 -4.75 6.64
CA ALA A 83 -7.01 -4.95 5.64
C ALA A 83 -8.21 -5.72 6.22
N GLU A 84 -7.95 -6.76 7.02
CA GLU A 84 -8.98 -7.51 7.73
C GLU A 84 -9.70 -6.65 8.77
N PHE A 85 -8.95 -5.89 9.57
CA PHE A 85 -9.49 -4.99 10.58
C PHE A 85 -10.47 -3.97 9.98
N PHE A 86 -10.03 -3.23 8.96
CA PHE A 86 -10.88 -2.24 8.28
C PHE A 86 -12.07 -2.89 7.57
N SER A 87 -11.89 -4.08 6.98
CA SER A 87 -13.00 -4.83 6.38
C SER A 87 -14.06 -5.21 7.41
N ALA A 88 -13.64 -5.67 8.59
CA ALA A 88 -14.56 -6.00 9.68
C ALA A 88 -15.27 -4.76 10.22
N ARG A 89 -14.59 -3.61 10.30
CA ARG A 89 -15.21 -2.33 10.70
C ARG A 89 -16.20 -1.83 9.66
N LEU A 90 -15.84 -1.89 8.37
CA LEU A 90 -16.74 -1.53 7.27
C LEU A 90 -18.04 -2.33 7.35
N ARG A 91 -17.97 -3.65 7.52
CA ARG A 91 -19.18 -4.50 7.68
C ARG A 91 -19.98 -4.16 8.93
N LYS A 92 -19.32 -3.99 10.08
CA LYS A 92 -19.99 -3.67 11.35
C LYS A 92 -20.71 -2.33 11.27
N PHE A 93 -20.10 -1.34 10.64
CA PHE A 93 -20.59 0.02 10.61
C PHE A 93 -21.42 0.37 9.38
N GLU A 94 -21.51 -0.53 8.40
CA GLU A 94 -22.15 -0.28 7.10
C GLU A 94 -23.49 0.48 7.17
N PRO A 95 -24.43 0.18 8.10
CA PRO A 95 -25.71 0.88 8.17
C PRO A 95 -25.59 2.36 8.59
N GLN A 96 -24.48 2.74 9.21
CA GLN A 96 -24.23 4.07 9.78
C GLN A 96 -23.31 4.93 8.90
N LEU A 97 -22.64 4.32 7.91
CA LEU A 97 -21.66 5.01 7.08
C LEU A 97 -22.32 5.71 5.89
N THR A 98 -21.99 6.97 5.69
CA THR A 98 -22.27 7.69 4.44
C THR A 98 -21.48 7.07 3.27
N PRO A 99 -21.89 7.30 2.00
CA PRO A 99 -21.14 6.84 0.83
C PRO A 99 -19.66 7.28 0.86
N VAL A 100 -19.41 8.54 1.25
CA VAL A 100 -18.05 9.08 1.40
C VAL A 100 -17.28 8.31 2.47
N GLN A 101 -17.84 8.07 3.65
CA GLN A 101 -17.13 7.28 4.67
C GLN A 101 -16.86 5.85 4.20
N LYS A 102 -17.81 5.19 3.54
CA LYS A 102 -17.60 3.86 2.93
C LYS A 102 -16.44 3.88 1.93
N SER A 103 -16.34 4.92 1.10
CA SER A 103 -15.23 5.07 0.17
C SER A 103 -13.87 5.15 0.86
N LEU A 104 -13.77 5.81 2.01
CA LEU A 104 -12.51 5.91 2.76
C LEU A 104 -12.07 4.55 3.29
N TYR A 105 -13.00 3.76 3.85
CA TYR A 105 -12.71 2.40 4.28
C TYR A 105 -12.23 1.53 3.12
N LEU A 106 -12.94 1.56 1.98
CA LEU A 106 -12.56 0.77 0.80
C LEU A 106 -11.21 1.19 0.23
N ALA A 107 -10.91 2.50 0.18
CA ALA A 107 -9.62 3.00 -0.28
C ALA A 107 -8.48 2.48 0.63
N ILE A 108 -8.64 2.59 1.96
CA ILE A 108 -7.68 2.07 2.93
C ILE A 108 -7.48 0.56 2.79
N ILE A 109 -8.56 -0.21 2.66
CA ILE A 109 -8.49 -1.66 2.44
C ILE A 109 -7.73 -1.96 1.14
N GLY A 110 -8.06 -1.27 0.05
CA GLY A 110 -7.40 -1.42 -1.24
C GLY A 110 -5.90 -1.14 -1.16
N LEU A 111 -5.49 -0.07 -0.47
CA LEU A 111 -4.07 0.25 -0.26
C LEU A 111 -3.32 -0.82 0.51
N LEU A 112 -3.87 -1.25 1.65
CA LEU A 112 -3.24 -2.25 2.51
C LEU A 112 -3.11 -3.59 1.77
N ARG A 113 -4.16 -3.99 1.03
CA ARG A 113 -4.10 -5.16 0.15
C ARG A 113 -3.03 -5.01 -0.93
N ALA A 114 -2.97 -3.88 -1.62
CA ALA A 114 -1.98 -3.63 -2.65
C ALA A 114 -0.54 -3.75 -2.09
N ARG A 115 -0.29 -3.24 -0.87
CA ARG A 115 0.99 -3.38 -0.19
C ARG A 115 1.30 -4.81 0.26
N HIS A 116 0.29 -5.61 0.58
CA HIS A 116 0.44 -7.02 0.95
C HIS A 116 0.59 -7.96 -0.26
N ALA A 117 0.24 -7.53 -1.48
CA ALA A 117 0.12 -8.39 -2.66
C ALA A 117 1.40 -9.22 -2.99
N SER A 118 2.59 -8.73 -2.66
CA SER A 118 3.85 -9.46 -2.84
C SER A 118 3.99 -10.70 -1.96
N SER A 119 3.29 -10.75 -0.83
CA SER A 119 3.25 -11.87 0.12
C SER A 119 2.19 -12.91 -0.25
N VAL A 120 1.27 -12.58 -1.17
CA VAL A 120 0.23 -13.52 -1.64
C VAL A 120 0.85 -14.54 -2.61
N PRO A 121 0.58 -15.85 -2.46
CA PRO A 121 1.07 -16.89 -3.38
C PRO A 121 0.74 -16.59 -4.85
N LEU A 122 1.69 -16.84 -5.76
CA LEU A 122 1.59 -16.45 -7.18
C LEU A 122 0.29 -16.92 -7.85
N LEU A 123 -0.14 -18.15 -7.58
CA LEU A 123 -1.38 -18.73 -8.15
C LEU A 123 -2.65 -17.96 -7.76
N LYS A 124 -2.65 -17.30 -6.59
CA LYS A 124 -3.79 -16.51 -6.08
C LYS A 124 -3.62 -15.00 -6.35
N ARG A 125 -2.40 -14.56 -6.63
CA ARG A 125 -2.04 -13.13 -6.69
C ARG A 125 -2.80 -12.38 -7.77
N TYR A 126 -3.02 -12.99 -8.94
CA TYR A 126 -3.75 -12.33 -10.02
C TYR A 126 -5.19 -11.98 -9.61
N GLY A 127 -5.94 -12.94 -9.07
CA GLY A 127 -7.30 -12.71 -8.56
C GLY A 127 -7.30 -11.71 -7.40
N TYR A 128 -6.37 -11.86 -6.46
CA TYR A 128 -6.23 -10.95 -5.33
C TYR A 128 -6.03 -9.48 -5.76
N VAL A 129 -5.20 -9.25 -6.78
CA VAL A 129 -4.97 -7.91 -7.35
C VAL A 129 -6.21 -7.40 -8.08
N LYS A 130 -6.90 -8.24 -8.86
CA LYS A 130 -8.18 -7.85 -9.49
C LYS A 130 -9.24 -7.43 -8.48
N ASP A 131 -9.41 -8.17 -7.40
CA ASP A 131 -10.36 -7.83 -6.32
C ASP A 131 -9.98 -6.51 -5.64
N THR A 132 -8.68 -6.26 -5.51
CA THR A 132 -8.14 -5.01 -4.94
C THR A 132 -8.43 -3.82 -5.84
N ILE A 133 -8.26 -3.96 -7.16
CA ILE A 133 -8.66 -2.94 -8.15
C ILE A 133 -10.16 -2.66 -8.04
N ALA A 134 -11.00 -3.70 -8.05
CA ALA A 134 -12.45 -3.53 -7.95
C ALA A 134 -12.88 -2.82 -6.64
N THR A 135 -12.17 -3.07 -5.54
CA THR A 135 -12.39 -2.38 -4.26
C THR A 135 -12.07 -0.88 -4.37
N LEU A 136 -10.99 -0.51 -5.06
CA LEU A 136 -10.61 0.88 -5.30
C LEU A 136 -11.58 1.57 -6.26
N ASP A 137 -12.04 0.88 -7.31
CA ASP A 137 -13.06 1.39 -8.24
C ASP A 137 -14.37 1.68 -7.50
N GLN A 138 -14.80 0.78 -6.60
CA GLN A 138 -15.97 0.99 -5.77
C GLN A 138 -15.79 2.19 -4.81
N ALA A 139 -14.60 2.36 -4.23
CA ALA A 139 -14.30 3.54 -3.42
C ALA A 139 -14.47 4.83 -4.22
N LYS A 140 -13.93 4.86 -5.45
CA LYS A 140 -14.05 6.01 -6.35
C LYS A 140 -15.51 6.29 -6.72
N GLN A 141 -16.29 5.27 -7.05
CA GLN A 141 -17.72 5.41 -7.36
C GLN A 141 -18.50 6.00 -6.17
N LEU A 142 -18.28 5.49 -4.96
CA LEU A 142 -18.98 5.97 -3.75
C LEU A 142 -18.58 7.39 -3.32
N SER A 143 -17.39 7.84 -3.69
CA SER A 143 -16.92 9.21 -3.46
C SER A 143 -17.27 10.18 -4.60
N GLY A 144 -17.90 9.70 -5.68
CA GLY A 144 -18.13 10.49 -6.90
C GLY A 144 -16.84 10.91 -7.61
N GLY A 145 -15.68 10.35 -7.23
CA GLY A 145 -14.38 10.82 -7.70
C GLY A 145 -13.97 12.19 -7.16
N GLU A 146 -14.61 12.69 -6.10
CA GLU A 146 -14.37 14.06 -5.58
C GLU A 146 -13.53 14.11 -4.30
N VAL A 147 -13.16 12.95 -3.75
CA VAL A 147 -12.40 12.85 -2.50
C VAL A 147 -10.92 12.66 -2.80
N PHE A 148 -10.10 13.64 -2.42
CA PHE A 148 -8.66 13.66 -2.71
C PHE A 148 -7.95 12.37 -2.29
N VAL A 149 -8.16 11.91 -1.06
CA VAL A 149 -7.47 10.74 -0.56
C VAL A 149 -7.85 9.47 -1.31
N VAL A 150 -9.10 9.36 -1.77
CA VAL A 150 -9.55 8.19 -2.56
C VAL A 150 -8.86 8.18 -3.92
N ASN A 151 -8.86 9.30 -4.64
CA ASN A 151 -8.15 9.41 -5.93
C ASN A 151 -6.64 9.21 -5.75
N TRP A 152 -6.06 9.77 -4.68
CA TRP A 152 -4.64 9.61 -4.41
C TRP A 152 -4.27 8.14 -4.17
N ILE A 153 -5.01 7.42 -3.32
CA ILE A 153 -4.76 6.00 -3.07
C ILE A 153 -4.92 5.19 -4.36
N ALA A 154 -6.04 5.38 -5.08
CA ALA A 154 -6.33 4.65 -6.31
C ALA A 154 -5.22 4.89 -7.35
N GLY A 155 -4.87 6.16 -7.59
CA GLY A 155 -3.87 6.54 -8.58
C GLY A 155 -2.48 6.00 -8.27
N VAL A 156 -2.06 6.06 -7.00
CA VAL A 156 -0.77 5.51 -6.54
C VAL A 156 -0.72 3.99 -6.74
N VAL A 157 -1.79 3.29 -6.40
CA VAL A 157 -1.86 1.82 -6.57
C VAL A 157 -1.88 1.47 -8.05
N HIS A 158 -2.74 2.11 -8.84
CA HIS A 158 -2.88 1.87 -10.28
C HIS A 158 -1.59 2.15 -11.05
N ALA A 159 -0.86 3.21 -10.70
CA ALA A 159 0.43 3.56 -11.32
C ALA A 159 1.52 2.50 -11.14
N LYS A 160 1.37 1.62 -10.14
CA LYS A 160 2.33 0.55 -9.85
C LYS A 160 1.99 -0.79 -10.50
N LEU A 161 0.80 -0.91 -11.07
CA LEU A 161 0.37 -2.19 -11.63
C LEU A 161 1.09 -2.50 -12.94
N PRO A 162 1.41 -3.78 -13.20
CA PRO A 162 1.86 -4.21 -14.50
C PRO A 162 0.87 -3.86 -15.62
N GLY A 163 1.39 -3.59 -16.82
CA GLY A 163 0.58 -3.09 -17.95
C GLY A 163 -0.60 -3.99 -18.37
N TYR A 164 -0.51 -5.30 -18.13
CA TYR A 164 -1.60 -6.25 -18.43
C TYR A 164 -2.84 -6.11 -17.53
N PHE A 165 -2.80 -5.27 -16.49
CA PHE A 165 -4.01 -4.89 -15.73
C PHE A 165 -4.74 -3.68 -16.33
N HIS A 166 -4.16 -3.02 -17.33
CA HIS A 166 -4.76 -1.90 -18.07
C HIS A 166 -5.19 -0.69 -17.19
N GLN A 167 -4.51 -0.46 -16.06
CA GLN A 167 -4.84 0.62 -15.12
C GLN A 167 -4.04 1.93 -15.32
N ARG A 168 -3.24 2.03 -16.39
CA ARG A 168 -2.36 3.19 -16.61
C ARG A 168 -3.14 4.50 -16.82
N GLU A 169 -4.17 4.46 -17.66
CA GLU A 169 -5.02 5.63 -17.93
C GLU A 169 -5.81 6.05 -16.69
N ALA A 170 -6.32 5.08 -15.91
CA ALA A 170 -6.98 5.36 -14.63
C ALA A 170 -6.02 6.06 -13.66
N ALA A 171 -4.79 5.56 -13.55
CA ALA A 171 -3.74 6.17 -12.72
C ALA A 171 -3.44 7.61 -13.13
N HIS A 172 -3.30 7.88 -14.43
CA HIS A 172 -3.11 9.24 -14.96
C HIS A 172 -4.26 10.15 -14.55
N GLY A 173 -5.50 9.74 -14.81
CA GLY A 173 -6.68 10.55 -14.48
C GLY A 173 -6.81 10.85 -12.99
N GLU A 174 -6.57 9.86 -12.13
CA GLU A 174 -6.66 9.99 -10.68
C GLU A 174 -5.59 10.93 -10.11
N LEU A 175 -4.34 10.77 -10.56
CA LEU A 175 -3.24 11.59 -10.09
C LEU A 175 -3.27 13.01 -10.67
N ALA A 176 -3.70 13.17 -11.93
CA ALA A 176 -3.93 14.48 -12.53
C ALA A 176 -5.05 15.23 -11.79
N TRP A 177 -6.15 14.56 -11.46
CA TRP A 177 -7.23 15.14 -10.66
C TRP A 177 -6.71 15.62 -9.29
N CYS A 178 -5.87 14.84 -8.62
CA CYS A 178 -5.23 15.26 -7.35
C CYS A 178 -4.37 16.52 -7.53
N LEU A 179 -3.67 16.65 -8.66
CA LEU A 179 -2.86 17.83 -8.93
C LEU A 179 -3.71 19.08 -9.18
N GLU A 180 -4.81 18.94 -9.91
CA GLU A 180 -5.77 20.01 -10.18
C GLU A 180 -6.51 20.46 -8.92
N HIS A 181 -6.74 19.55 -7.97
CA HIS A 181 -7.45 19.79 -6.71
C HIS A 181 -6.51 19.73 -5.50
N ALA A 182 -5.31 20.29 -5.66
CA ALA A 182 -4.27 20.32 -4.63
C ALA A 182 -4.72 20.96 -3.31
N ASP A 183 -5.68 21.89 -3.35
CA ASP A 183 -6.32 22.52 -2.20
C ASP A 183 -7.11 21.54 -1.32
N LYS A 184 -7.58 20.42 -1.90
CA LYS A 184 -8.30 19.36 -1.18
C LYS A 184 -7.37 18.35 -0.50
N ALA A 185 -6.06 18.48 -0.66
CA ALA A 185 -5.10 17.60 0.00
C ALA A 185 -5.14 17.79 1.52
N PRO A 186 -5.16 16.71 2.34
CA PRO A 186 -5.07 16.83 3.80
C PRO A 186 -3.83 17.61 4.26
N HIS A 187 -2.74 17.48 3.50
CA HIS A 187 -1.51 18.23 3.69
C HIS A 187 -0.73 18.36 2.37
N PRO A 188 -0.06 19.49 2.08
CA PRO A 188 0.67 19.71 0.82
C PRO A 188 1.74 18.64 0.51
N ALA A 189 2.31 18.01 1.54
CA ALA A 189 3.30 16.93 1.37
C ALA A 189 2.77 15.72 0.58
N TRP A 190 1.45 15.50 0.53
CA TRP A 190 0.85 14.39 -0.23
C TRP A 190 1.05 14.54 -1.74
N LEU A 191 1.21 15.78 -2.23
CA LEU A 191 1.49 16.03 -3.64
C LEU A 191 2.88 15.51 -4.07
N ARG A 192 3.80 15.29 -3.12
CA ARG A 192 5.12 14.72 -3.44
C ARG A 192 4.98 13.35 -4.10
N GLU A 193 4.12 12.51 -3.54
CA GLU A 193 3.81 11.19 -4.10
C GLU A 193 3.04 11.31 -5.42
N VAL A 194 2.13 12.28 -5.56
CA VAL A 194 1.43 12.55 -6.83
C VAL A 194 2.44 12.86 -7.93
N TYR A 195 3.35 13.80 -7.70
CA TYR A 195 4.40 14.13 -8.67
C TYR A 195 5.29 12.92 -8.96
N TYR A 196 5.74 12.19 -7.94
CA TYR A 196 6.58 11.01 -8.15
C TYR A 196 5.92 10.00 -9.09
N HIS A 197 4.63 9.69 -8.87
CA HIS A 197 3.91 8.73 -9.69
C HIS A 197 3.59 9.24 -11.09
N LEU A 198 3.18 10.50 -11.24
CA LEU A 198 3.04 11.13 -12.56
C LEU A 198 4.37 11.16 -13.33
N GLY A 199 5.48 11.36 -12.64
CA GLY A 199 6.82 11.30 -13.21
C GLY A 199 7.17 9.91 -13.74
N LYS A 200 6.87 8.86 -12.97
CA LYS A 200 7.05 7.47 -13.43
C LYS A 200 6.16 7.12 -14.61
N LEU A 201 4.91 7.59 -14.62
CA LEU A 201 4.00 7.39 -15.73
C LEU A 201 4.52 8.09 -16.99
N ALA A 202 4.89 9.36 -16.89
CA ALA A 202 5.49 10.11 -17.99
C ALA A 202 6.77 9.46 -18.54
N LEU A 203 7.63 8.93 -17.66
CA LEU A 203 8.83 8.20 -18.06
C LEU A 203 8.49 6.94 -18.87
N ASN A 204 7.48 6.18 -18.44
CA ASN A 204 7.02 4.98 -19.14
C ASN A 204 6.40 5.31 -20.50
N ASP A 205 5.82 6.50 -20.64
CA ASP A 205 5.24 7.00 -21.89
C ASP A 205 6.30 7.65 -22.81
N GLY A 206 7.56 7.71 -22.38
CA GLY A 206 8.69 8.27 -23.14
C GLY A 206 8.86 9.80 -23.00
N ASP A 207 8.00 10.48 -22.25
CA ASP A 207 8.08 11.92 -21.99
C ASP A 207 9.08 12.21 -20.86
N THR A 208 10.37 12.16 -21.22
CA THR A 208 11.49 12.33 -20.29
C THR A 208 11.53 13.74 -19.67
N ALA A 209 11.11 14.76 -20.42
CA ALA A 209 11.09 16.14 -19.95
C ALA A 209 10.06 16.32 -18.83
N LYS A 210 8.83 15.82 -19.04
CA LYS A 210 7.77 15.87 -18.03
C LYS A 210 8.10 14.98 -16.82
N ALA A 211 8.73 13.83 -17.06
CA ALA A 211 9.21 12.96 -15.99
C ALA A 211 10.22 13.67 -15.08
N GLN A 212 11.22 14.36 -15.64
CA GLN A 212 12.22 15.10 -14.88
C GLN A 212 11.62 16.27 -14.09
N GLU A 213 10.69 17.01 -14.68
CA GLU A 213 10.01 18.10 -13.98
C GLU A 213 9.19 17.59 -12.79
N TYR A 214 8.44 16.50 -12.98
CA TYR A 214 7.71 15.87 -11.88
C TYR A 214 8.65 15.30 -10.81
N LEU A 215 9.77 14.69 -11.19
CA LEU A 215 10.76 14.22 -10.22
C LEU A 215 11.29 15.38 -9.37
N ARG A 216 11.64 16.50 -10.00
CA ARG A 216 12.08 17.72 -9.30
C ARG A 216 11.02 18.22 -8.31
N ARG A 217 9.74 18.28 -8.71
CA ARG A 217 8.63 18.72 -7.86
C ARG A 217 8.31 17.76 -6.71
N SER A 218 8.55 16.46 -6.91
CA SER A 218 8.41 15.45 -5.85
C SER A 218 9.43 15.61 -4.72
N GLY A 219 10.57 16.26 -5.03
CA GLY A 219 11.70 16.42 -4.12
C GLY A 219 12.51 15.13 -3.91
N TYR A 220 12.35 14.12 -4.78
CA TYR A 220 13.16 12.90 -4.81
C TYR A 220 14.33 13.03 -5.81
N SER A 221 15.39 12.26 -5.58
CA SER A 221 16.60 12.24 -6.41
C SER A 221 16.44 11.42 -7.69
N ASP A 222 15.60 10.39 -7.67
CA ASP A 222 15.47 9.37 -8.71
C ASP A 222 14.11 8.63 -8.56
N PHE A 223 13.83 7.73 -9.50
CA PHE A 223 12.63 6.88 -9.52
C PHE A 223 12.85 5.47 -8.90
N ASP A 224 13.94 5.29 -8.14
CA ASP A 224 14.35 4.02 -7.55
C ASP A 224 14.18 4.02 -6.01
N ARG A 225 12.99 4.44 -5.56
CA ARG A 225 12.63 4.47 -4.14
C ARG A 225 11.37 3.63 -3.87
N PRO A 226 11.32 2.92 -2.73
CA PRO A 226 10.07 2.35 -2.25
C PRO A 226 9.11 3.51 -1.95
N ILE A 227 7.83 3.37 -2.35
CA ILE A 227 6.80 4.33 -1.95
C ILE A 227 6.78 4.38 -0.43
N THR A 228 7.01 5.56 0.12
CA THR A 228 6.73 5.89 1.51
C THR A 228 5.48 6.74 1.54
N LEU A 229 4.46 6.32 2.27
CA LEU A 229 3.30 7.17 2.52
C LEU A 229 3.80 8.36 3.35
N ALA A 230 3.93 9.53 2.72
CA ALA A 230 4.35 10.75 3.40
C ALA A 230 3.17 11.30 4.20
N THR A 231 2.88 10.70 5.36
CA THR A 231 1.92 11.26 6.32
C THR A 231 2.59 12.37 7.12
N PRO A 232 1.94 13.51 7.33
CA PRO A 232 2.53 14.57 8.12
C PRO A 232 2.62 14.10 9.58
N PHE A 233 3.84 14.05 10.12
CA PHE A 233 4.10 13.89 11.54
C PHE A 233 4.94 15.06 12.02
N SER A 234 4.79 15.42 13.28
CA SER A 234 5.67 16.34 14.00
C SER A 234 6.31 15.60 15.17
N GLU A 235 7.55 15.94 15.50
CA GLU A 235 8.27 15.33 16.62
C GLU A 235 8.81 16.45 17.53
N ASN A 236 8.60 16.33 18.83
CA ASN A 236 9.10 17.28 19.83
C ASN A 236 9.68 16.53 21.03
N ARG A 237 10.85 16.96 21.51
CA ARG A 237 11.53 16.36 22.67
C ARG A 237 10.69 16.31 23.96
N ALA A 238 9.78 17.26 24.16
CA ALA A 238 8.92 17.35 25.34
C ALA A 238 7.58 16.60 25.19
N SER A 239 7.01 16.52 23.98
CA SER A 239 5.68 15.93 23.74
C SER A 239 5.71 14.64 22.92
N GLY A 240 6.89 14.17 22.50
CA GLY A 240 7.06 12.99 21.66
C GLY A 240 6.63 13.21 20.21
N HIS A 241 6.32 12.10 19.54
CA HIS A 241 5.80 12.06 18.18
C HIS A 241 4.30 12.43 18.17
N ALA A 242 3.91 13.31 17.26
CA ALA A 242 2.54 13.72 17.03
C ALA A 242 2.18 13.52 15.55
N PHE A 243 1.09 12.80 15.29
CA PHE A 243 0.69 12.35 13.96
C PHE A 243 -0.12 13.40 13.17
N ALA A 244 0.23 14.68 13.34
CA ALA A 244 -0.26 15.80 12.55
C ALA A 244 0.79 16.93 12.62
N PRO A 245 0.91 17.77 11.59
CA PRO A 245 1.75 18.96 11.67
C PRO A 245 1.05 19.96 12.60
N ARG A 246 1.83 20.67 13.41
CA ARG A 246 1.29 21.73 14.26
C ARG A 246 0.56 22.75 13.41
N ARG A 247 -0.72 22.99 13.68
CA ARG A 247 -1.53 23.99 13.00
C ARG A 247 -1.58 25.25 13.84
N ILE A 248 -1.32 26.38 13.20
CA ILE A 248 -1.65 27.68 13.79
C ILE A 248 -3.15 27.86 13.62
N THR A 249 -3.87 27.87 14.73
CA THR A 249 -5.30 28.17 14.75
C THR A 249 -5.50 29.55 15.35
N GLU A 250 -6.30 30.36 14.68
CA GLU A 250 -6.70 31.64 15.22
C GLU A 250 -7.78 31.41 16.28
N VAL A 251 -7.42 31.59 17.55
CA VAL A 251 -8.31 31.45 18.71
C VAL A 251 -9.15 32.71 18.88
N VAL A 252 -8.56 33.87 18.58
CA VAL A 252 -9.25 35.17 18.54
C VAL A 252 -8.87 35.88 17.24
N PRO A 253 -9.85 36.25 16.39
CA PRO A 253 -9.62 36.93 15.12
C PRO A 253 -8.65 38.12 15.24
N GLY A 254 -7.58 38.09 14.45
CA GLY A 254 -6.53 39.10 14.37
C GLY A 254 -5.68 39.29 15.63
N ARG A 255 -5.79 38.43 16.65
CA ARG A 255 -5.20 38.70 17.98
C ARG A 255 -4.47 37.53 18.60
N VAL A 256 -5.09 36.36 18.66
CA VAL A 256 -4.55 35.21 19.40
C VAL A 256 -4.45 34.02 18.48
N TYR A 257 -3.22 33.52 18.33
CA TYR A 257 -2.89 32.35 17.54
C TYR A 257 -2.40 31.25 18.48
N GLY A 258 -3.10 30.13 18.47
CA GLY A 258 -2.72 28.91 19.18
C GLY A 258 -1.92 27.99 18.26
N ILE A 259 -0.95 27.28 18.83
CA ILE A 259 -0.25 26.19 18.16
C ILE A 259 -0.86 24.90 18.68
N ASN A 260 -1.57 24.17 17.81
CA ASN A 260 -2.16 22.86 18.12
C ASN A 260 -1.41 21.77 17.37
#